data_AF-A0A2T2TL49-F1
#
_entry.id   AF-A0A2T2TL49-F1
#
_cell.length_a   1.000
_cell.length_b   1.000
_cell.length_c   1.000
_cell.angle_alpha   90.00
_cell.angle_beta   90.00
_cell.angle_gamma   90.00
#
_symmetry.space_group_name_H-M   'P 1'
#
loop_
_entity.id
_entity.type
_entity.pdbx_description
1 polymer ?
#
loop_
_entity_poly.entity_id
_entity_poly.type
_entity_poly.pdbx_seq_one_letter_code
_entity_poly.pdbx_strand_id
1 'polypeptide(L)' 'MLVTDGDIRETLLDAVDEYDTICVGATRSIAVAQALFGAIPEEVGERSEGAVTLTRGALYKPRSVAQGMVDALST' A
#
# COMPACT_ATOMS: atom_id res chain seq x y z
N MET A 1 10.12 1.89 11.95
CA MET A 1 9.56 3.11 12.59
C MET A 1 8.08 2.92 12.86
N LEU A 2 7.57 3.42 13.99
CA LEU A 2 6.15 3.34 14.37
C LEU A 2 5.66 4.74 14.74
N VAL A 3 4.66 5.24 14.03
CA VAL A 3 4.07 6.58 14.21
C VAL A 3 2.66 6.41 14.76
N THR A 4 2.38 6.99 15.93
CA THR A 4 1.08 6.83 16.62
C THR A 4 0.34 8.14 16.82
N ASP A 5 0.95 9.27 16.50
CA ASP A 5 0.39 10.62 16.69
C ASP A 5 1.08 11.61 15.73
N GLY A 6 0.50 12.80 15.56
CA GLY A 6 1.02 13.87 14.67
C GLY A 6 0.59 13.77 13.20
N ASP A 7 1.15 14.62 12.33
CA ASP A 7 0.93 14.51 10.89
C ASP A 7 1.72 13.32 10.34
N ILE A 8 0.99 12.23 10.09
CA ILE A 8 1.54 10.96 9.62
C ILE A 8 2.28 11.13 8.29
N ARG A 9 1.83 12.02 7.39
CA ARG A 9 2.45 12.19 6.08
C ARG A 9 3.81 12.87 6.23
N GLU A 10 3.86 13.99 6.93
CA GLU A 10 5.11 14.74 7.15
C GLU A 10 6.15 13.86 7.85
N THR A 11 5.73 13.18 8.92
CA THR A 11 6.58 12.27 9.69
C THR A 11 7.13 11.12 8.85
N LEU A 12 6.33 10.57 7.91
CA LEU A 12 6.79 9.53 7.00
C LEU A 12 7.78 10.06 5.97
N LEU A 13 7.56 11.28 5.45
CA LEU A 13 8.41 11.90 4.44
C LEU A 13 9.77 12.28 4.98
N ASP A 14 9.85 12.78 6.21
CA ASP A 14 11.13 13.11 6.85
C ASP A 14 11.98 11.88 7.12
N ALA A 15 11.33 10.74 7.40
CA ALA A 15 12.02 9.49 7.64
C ALA A 15 12.55 8.82 6.35
N VAL A 16 12.12 9.24 5.16
CA VAL A 16 12.54 8.62 3.88
C VAL A 16 14.05 8.65 3.72
N ASP A 17 14.67 9.78 4.06
CA ASP A 17 16.10 10.01 3.82
C ASP A 17 16.99 9.25 4.81
N GLU A 18 16.40 8.67 5.87
CA GLU A 18 17.13 7.91 6.89
C GLU A 18 17.33 6.43 6.51
N TYR A 19 16.67 5.93 5.46
CA TYR A 19 16.68 4.50 5.11
C TYR A 19 16.95 4.24 3.62
N ASP A 20 17.85 3.29 3.34
CA ASP A 20 18.19 2.88 1.97
C ASP A 20 17.08 2.06 1.26
N THR A 21 16.09 1.57 2.00
CA THR A 21 15.01 0.74 1.45
C THR A 21 13.71 0.98 2.20
N ILE A 22 12.65 1.24 1.44
CA ILE A 22 11.33 1.56 1.97
C ILE A 22 10.31 0.57 1.43
N CYS A 23 9.64 -0.14 2.34
CA CYS A 23 8.58 -1.10 2.02
C CYS A 23 7.23 -0.53 2.46
N VAL A 24 6.35 -0.24 1.49
CA VAL A 24 5.03 0.33 1.74
C VAL A 24 3.96 -0.74 1.50
N GLY A 25 3.25 -1.13 2.57
CA GLY A 25 2.17 -2.10 2.53
C GLY A 25 0.80 -1.45 2.73
N ALA A 26 -0.16 -1.65 1.82
CA ALA A 26 -1.52 -1.13 1.97
C ALA A 26 -2.61 -2.21 1.88
N THR A 27 -3.64 -2.12 2.72
CA THR A 27 -4.86 -2.93 2.64
C THR A 27 -6.04 -2.08 2.14
N ARG A 28 -7.02 -2.70 1.46
CA ARG A 28 -8.15 -1.99 0.84
C ARG A 28 -9.17 -1.39 1.84
N SER A 29 -9.00 -1.62 3.14
CA SER A 29 -10.09 -1.45 4.11
C SER A 29 -10.27 -0.03 4.66
N ILE A 30 -9.39 0.94 4.38
CA ILE A 30 -9.47 2.27 5.00
C ILE A 30 -9.02 3.32 3.98
N ALA A 31 -9.56 4.55 4.07
CA ALA A 31 -9.27 5.73 3.25
C ALA A 31 -7.77 5.98 2.94
N VAL A 32 -6.88 5.43 3.76
CA VAL A 32 -5.44 5.31 3.52
C VAL A 32 -5.13 4.70 2.15
N ALA A 33 -5.89 3.73 1.64
CA ALA A 33 -5.63 3.14 0.33
C ALA A 33 -5.64 4.16 -0.83
N GLN A 34 -6.44 5.23 -0.78
CA GLN A 34 -6.41 6.26 -1.82
C GLN A 34 -5.18 7.17 -1.70
N ALA A 35 -4.80 7.57 -0.47
CA ALA A 35 -3.62 8.40 -0.22
C ALA A 35 -2.29 7.64 -0.40
N LEU A 36 -2.27 6.36 -0.04
CA LEU A 36 -1.14 5.43 -0.14
C LEU A 36 -1.01 4.76 -1.52
N PHE A 37 -1.92 5.01 -2.46
CA PHE A 37 -1.77 4.59 -3.87
C PHE A 37 -1.70 5.79 -4.83
N GLY A 38 -1.61 7.02 -4.31
CA GLY A 38 -1.47 8.25 -5.09
C GLY A 38 -0.33 9.09 -4.55
N ALA A 39 -0.62 10.03 -3.64
CA ALA A 39 0.32 11.10 -3.27
C ALA A 39 1.54 10.66 -2.43
N ILE A 40 1.36 9.81 -1.42
CA ILE A 40 2.46 9.52 -0.46
C ILE A 40 3.56 8.65 -1.10
N PRO A 41 3.27 7.53 -1.78
CA PRO A 41 4.33 6.73 -2.39
C PRO A 41 5.00 7.41 -3.57
N GLU A 42 4.28 8.24 -4.32
CA GLU A 42 4.88 9.04 -5.41
C GLU A 42 5.94 9.97 -4.83
N GLU A 43 5.59 10.72 -3.78
CA GLU A 43 6.49 11.67 -3.14
C GLU A 43 7.65 10.99 -2.40
N VAL A 44 7.41 9.81 -1.81
CA VAL A 44 8.47 8.95 -1.25
C VAL A 44 9.40 8.45 -2.36
N GLY A 45 8.86 8.04 -3.51
CA GLY A 45 9.65 7.61 -4.67
C GLY A 45 10.47 8.74 -5.30
N GLU A 46 9.96 9.98 -5.26
CA GLU A 46 10.69 11.17 -5.73
C GLU A 46 11.82 11.58 -4.78
N ARG A 47 11.63 11.44 -3.46
CA ARG A 47 12.64 11.81 -2.45
C ARG A 47 13.67 10.72 -2.20
N SER A 48 13.27 9.46 -2.24
CA SER A 48 14.14 8.33 -1.94
C SER A 48 15.21 8.14 -3.01
N GLU A 49 16.48 8.24 -2.63
CA GLU A 49 17.62 7.80 -3.46
C GLU A 49 17.75 6.25 -3.48
N GLY A 50 17.09 5.58 -2.54
CA GLY A 50 17.08 4.12 -2.35
C GLY A 50 15.91 3.39 -3.01
N ALA A 51 15.81 2.08 -2.74
CA ALA A 51 14.79 1.22 -3.36
C ALA A 51 13.43 1.34 -2.65
N VAL A 52 12.37 1.62 -3.41
CA VAL A 52 10.98 1.69 -2.89
C VAL A 52 10.15 0.54 -3.44
N THR A 53 9.56 -0.27 -2.55
CA THR A 53 8.67 -1.38 -2.94
C THR A 53 7.26 -1.16 -2.42
N LEU A 54 6.28 -1.13 -3.34
CA LEU A 54 4.86 -1.03 -3.03
C LEU A 54 4.22 -2.43 -3.06
N THR A 55 3.79 -2.90 -1.89
CA THR A 55 3.12 -4.19 -1.75
C THR A 55 1.64 -3.99 -1.40
N ARG A 56 0.77 -4.59 -2.21
CA ARG A 56 -0.66 -4.62 -1.94
C ARG A 56 -1.01 -5.88 -1.16
N GLY A 57 -1.82 -5.73 -0.10
CA GLY A 57 -2.37 -6.89 0.62
C GLY A 57 -3.04 -7.87 -0.34
N ALA A 58 -2.88 -9.17 -0.07
CA ALA A 58 -3.44 -10.23 -0.91
C ALA A 58 -4.91 -9.94 -1.23
N LEU A 59 -5.29 -10.08 -2.50
CA LEU A 59 -6.70 -10.16 -2.87
C LEU A 59 -7.27 -11.40 -2.19
N TYR A 60 -7.89 -11.24 -1.02
CA TYR A 60 -8.67 -12.31 -0.43
C TYR A 60 -9.86 -12.58 -1.34
N LYS A 61 -9.70 -13.57 -2.23
CA LYS A 61 -10.80 -14.19 -2.96
C LYS A 61 -10.98 -15.58 -2.34
N PRO A 62 -11.93 -15.80 -1.42
CA PRO A 62 -12.37 -17.14 -1.08
C PRO A 62 -13.17 -17.65 -2.28
N ARG A 63 -12.47 -18.09 -3.32
CA ARG A 63 -13.09 -18.72 -4.49
C ARG A 63 -12.57 -20.15 -4.53
N SER A 64 -13.41 -21.08 -4.11
CA SER A 64 -13.25 -22.45 -4.58
C SER A 64 -13.42 -22.44 -6.10
N VAL A 65 -12.73 -23.34 -6.80
CA VAL A 65 -12.86 -23.50 -8.27
C VAL A 65 -14.34 -23.66 -8.66
N ALA A 66 -15.12 -24.36 -7.82
CA ALA A 66 -16.56 -24.50 -7.99
C ALA A 66 -17.31 -23.16 -8.02
N GLN A 67 -17.01 -22.24 -7.10
CA GLN A 67 -17.65 -20.92 -7.08
C GLN A 67 -17.27 -20.08 -8.30
N GLY A 68 -16.03 -20.22 -8.80
CA GLY A 68 -15.59 -19.57 -10.04
C GLY A 68 -16.36 -20.02 -11.28
N MET A 69 -16.81 -21.28 -11.32
CA MET A 69 -17.62 -21.81 -12.43
C MET A 69 -19.06 -21.30 -12.40
N VAL A 70 -19.68 -21.20 -11.22
CA VAL A 70 -21.06 -20.71 -11.07
C VAL A 70 -21.19 -19.28 -11.56
N ASP A 71 -20.25 -18.41 -11.19
CA ASP A 71 -20.26 -17.01 -11.61
C ASP A 71 -20.13 -16.86 -13.14
N ALA A 72 -19.28 -17.67 -13.77
CA ALA A 72 -19.06 -17.63 -15.22
C ALA A 72 -20.27 -18.07 -16.04
N LEU A 73 -21.12 -18.93 -15.47
CA LEU A 73 -22.35 -19.44 -16.09
C LEU A 73 -23.57 -18.56 -15.79
N SER A 74 -23.47 -17.60 -14.88
CA SER A 74 -24.56 -16.69 -14.48
C SER A 74 -24.49 -15.33 -15.19
N THR A 75 -23.61 -15.17 -16.19
CA THR A 75 -23.45 -13.98 -17.03
C THR A 75 -24.00 -14.22 -18.43
#